data_AF-A0A246G7B2-F1
#
_entry.id   AF-A0A246G7B2-F1
#
_cell.length_a   1.000
_cell.length_b   1.000
_cell.length_c   1.000
_cell.angle_alpha   90.00
_cell.angle_beta   90.00
_cell.angle_gamma   90.00
#
_symmetry.space_group_name_H-M   'P 1'
#
loop_
_entity.id
_entity.type
_entity.pdbx_description
1 polymer ?
#
loop_
_entity_poly.entity_id
_entity_poly.type
_entity_poly.pdbx_seq_one_letter_code
_entity_poly.pdbx_strand_id
1 'polypeptide(L)'
;MKKNKLDMKKIYFYVIALWSIFFVTSGFAQCTFSELAKDFSRNTALKDFVKTDAKAFDAWYLLNKEKPSLRNSLPEVKIVAENFQEVKNAGGYQKWIDKLSTEEKNVPILFLDSQQKFEQTVDVSNLPKHLRSLAYQYYKKANNENKLHLWQRLEEIFKEYKINGNWPPYNGGYNIESGISLQKFQKYDRYANPIGSWDGINEPLLGGNFTSPIIDNKPFDFSSRALNIPESNYTFYYEIEILEDLGFDGELADVIPWFNQKGQGKQVKWNIPKDPTTGRPKTWNKLAEEGKVRITIKDIPNGNPDLIKKWKGYVIGKKVNNAGSLAESLAKAEFKSLSQAVDNLGSLKPKFLEDFANASDDVLKVFNDDDRLLRLWKTYSDEFRGAKYVTEEGAFKTCQSVLDNHPNGYLNNLVKKVMEARVPSNKEQVLVGVTHPEFNGEVFMGRNFLNSESALEAKFINETVHPLLRDKIKYMDFIRNSVTDNTGKVINEALANKLLSIDNLNKLTTAGRAGYHGEIRALSDALYKLEGIRPVNSSTLSEFDLFIRNSSDKVMQRCPCCFHITQGVKVLGGK
;
A
#
# COMPACT_ATOMS: atom_id res chain seq x y z
N MET A 1 41.25 19.17 48.92
CA MET A 1 41.25 20.07 47.74
C MET A 1 39.93 19.95 46.99
N LYS A 2 38.98 20.86 47.21
CA LYS A 2 37.82 21.04 46.32
C LYS A 2 38.10 22.29 45.48
N LYS A 3 38.30 22.13 44.17
CA LYS A 3 38.43 23.25 43.23
C LYS A 3 37.07 23.94 43.14
N ASN A 4 36.97 25.16 43.67
CA ASN A 4 35.85 26.05 43.38
C ASN A 4 35.86 26.36 41.88
N LYS A 5 34.91 25.78 41.15
CA LYS A 5 34.60 26.19 39.77
C LYS A 5 34.06 27.62 39.85
N LEU A 6 34.89 28.58 39.45
CA LEU A 6 34.49 29.97 39.27
C LEU A 6 33.36 30.01 38.22
N ASP A 7 32.19 30.51 38.61
CA ASP A 7 31.02 30.59 37.75
C ASP A 7 31.20 31.70 36.69
N MET A 8 31.63 31.30 35.48
CA MET A 8 31.85 32.21 34.34
C MET A 8 30.60 33.04 33.98
N LYS A 9 29.38 32.61 34.35
CA LYS A 9 28.15 33.39 34.10
C LYS A 9 28.06 34.66 34.95
N LYS A 10 28.65 34.66 36.16
CA LYS A 10 28.67 35.84 37.03
C LYS A 10 29.71 36.86 36.56
N ILE A 11 30.87 36.40 36.07
CA ILE A 11 31.93 37.26 35.56
C ILE A 11 31.47 38.01 34.30
N TYR A 12 30.73 37.36 33.40
CA TYR A 12 30.20 38.02 32.20
C TYR A 12 29.19 39.12 32.53
N PHE A 13 28.35 38.92 33.55
CA PHE A 13 27.40 39.95 34.02
C PHE A 13 28.12 41.13 34.67
N TYR A 14 29.20 40.88 35.44
CA TYR A 14 30.04 41.94 36.00
C TYR A 14 30.88 42.64 34.93
N VAL A 15 31.34 41.95 33.88
CA VAL A 15 32.08 42.57 32.77
C VAL A 15 31.14 43.45 31.94
N ILE A 16 29.91 43.03 31.66
CA ILE A 16 28.90 43.88 30.98
C ILE A 16 28.48 45.06 31.86
N ALA A 17 28.32 44.87 33.17
CA ALA A 17 28.01 45.93 34.13
C ALA A 17 29.18 46.91 34.33
N LEU A 18 30.43 46.43 34.34
CA LEU A 18 31.64 47.26 34.42
C LEU A 18 31.94 47.96 33.09
N TRP A 19 31.62 47.35 31.95
CA TRP A 19 31.67 48.00 30.63
C TRP A 19 30.64 49.11 30.47
N SER A 20 29.46 48.98 31.10
CA SER A 20 28.42 50.03 31.10
C SER A 20 28.76 51.19 32.04
N ILE A 21 29.68 51.02 32.98
CA ILE A 21 30.18 52.09 33.86
C ILE A 21 31.32 52.90 33.21
N PHE A 22 32.11 52.31 32.28
CA PHE A 22 33.25 53.00 31.65
C PHE A 22 32.90 53.89 30.43
N PHE A 23 31.66 53.88 29.94
CA PHE A 23 31.25 54.62 28.71
C PHE A 23 30.20 55.73 28.96
N VAL A 24 30.11 56.27 30.18
CA VAL A 24 29.09 57.28 30.55
C VAL A 24 29.43 58.71 30.11
N THR A 25 30.54 58.95 29.38
CA THR A 25 30.98 60.33 29.03
C THR A 25 30.84 60.73 27.55
N SER A 26 30.04 60.02 26.75
CA SER A 26 29.63 60.54 25.43
C SER A 26 28.16 60.23 25.15
N GLY A 27 27.38 61.26 24.75
CA GLY A 27 25.93 61.15 24.50
C GLY A 27 25.52 60.09 23.46
N PHE A 28 26.47 59.54 22.70
CA PHE A 28 26.26 58.44 21.75
C PHE A 28 26.11 57.05 22.41
N ALA A 29 26.67 56.82 23.60
CA ALA A 29 26.61 55.52 24.28
C ALA A 29 25.25 55.27 24.99
N GLN A 30 24.60 56.33 25.49
CA GLN A 30 23.27 56.25 26.14
C GLN A 30 22.17 55.82 25.17
N CYS A 31 22.15 56.33 23.94
CA CYS A 31 21.15 55.94 22.93
C CYS A 31 21.30 54.46 22.55
N THR A 32 22.53 53.97 22.37
CA THR A 32 22.78 52.57 21.97
C THR A 32 22.35 51.58 23.05
N PHE A 33 22.66 51.85 24.33
CA PHE A 33 22.25 50.99 25.43
C PHE A 33 20.74 51.01 25.66
N SER A 34 20.09 52.18 25.52
CA SER A 34 18.64 52.30 25.61
C SER A 34 17.93 51.48 24.53
N GLU A 35 18.41 51.54 23.28
CA GLU A 35 17.83 50.77 22.18
C GLU A 35 18.08 49.26 22.35
N LEU A 36 19.26 48.85 22.80
CA LEU A 36 19.55 47.43 23.10
C LEU A 36 18.63 46.89 24.20
N ALA A 37 18.43 47.66 25.29
CA ALA A 37 17.56 47.27 26.38
C ALA A 37 16.09 47.16 25.94
N LYS A 38 15.62 48.10 25.10
CA LYS A 38 14.28 48.06 24.49
C LYS A 38 14.12 46.83 23.61
N ASP A 39 15.07 46.55 22.73
CA ASP A 39 15.02 45.40 21.82
C ASP A 39 15.04 44.08 22.61
N PHE A 40 15.88 43.97 23.65
CA PHE A 40 15.93 42.78 24.51
C PHE A 40 14.69 42.58 25.37
N SER A 41 13.99 43.66 25.75
CA SER A 41 12.70 43.56 26.44
C SER A 41 11.59 43.06 25.52
N ARG A 42 11.70 43.33 24.21
CA ARG A 42 10.71 42.96 23.19
C ARG A 42 11.02 41.64 22.51
N ASN A 43 12.29 41.22 22.52
CA ASN A 43 12.79 40.03 21.84
C ASN A 43 13.75 39.25 22.75
N THR A 44 13.19 38.34 23.54
CA THR A 44 13.95 37.49 24.47
C THR A 44 14.90 36.53 23.76
N ALA A 45 14.53 36.05 22.57
CA ALA A 45 15.37 35.16 21.77
C ALA A 45 16.62 35.90 21.23
N LEU A 46 16.47 37.16 20.82
CA LEU A 46 17.60 38.03 20.46
C LEU A 46 18.51 38.27 21.67
N LYS A 47 17.93 38.56 22.83
CA LYS A 47 18.68 38.72 24.08
C LYS A 47 19.50 37.48 24.41
N ASP A 48 18.94 36.29 24.24
CA ASP A 48 19.63 35.04 24.54
C ASP A 48 20.71 34.69 23.52
N PHE A 49 20.50 35.02 22.24
CA PHE A 49 21.53 34.90 21.21
C PHE A 49 22.72 35.83 21.48
N VAL A 50 22.48 37.11 21.80
CA VAL A 50 23.57 38.06 22.10
C VAL A 50 24.37 37.68 23.35
N LYS A 51 23.77 36.96 24.30
CA LYS A 51 24.51 36.42 25.46
C LYS A 51 25.39 35.23 25.12
N THR A 52 25.11 34.51 24.04
CA THR A 52 25.67 33.18 23.78
C THR A 52 26.64 33.16 22.60
N ASP A 53 26.48 34.05 21.63
CA ASP A 53 27.37 34.16 20.47
C ASP A 53 28.27 35.41 20.57
N ALA A 54 29.57 35.21 20.35
CA ALA A 54 30.58 36.24 20.53
C ALA A 54 30.51 37.39 19.51
N LYS A 55 29.87 37.18 18.34
CA LYS A 55 29.74 38.18 17.27
C LYS A 55 28.34 38.81 17.22
N ALA A 56 27.39 38.26 17.97
CA ALA A 56 25.99 38.70 17.95
C ALA A 56 25.80 40.14 18.41
N PHE A 57 26.55 40.60 19.43
CA PHE A 57 26.49 42.00 19.84
C PHE A 57 27.03 42.92 18.75
N ASP A 58 28.17 42.58 18.15
CA ASP A 58 28.78 43.40 17.10
C ASP A 58 27.89 43.47 15.85
N ALA A 59 27.22 42.36 15.53
CA ALA A 59 26.24 42.29 14.46
C ALA A 59 24.99 43.14 14.74
N TRP A 60 24.44 43.03 15.95
CA TRP A 60 23.33 43.89 16.40
C TRP A 60 23.73 45.35 16.35
N TYR A 61 24.93 45.69 16.82
CA TYR A 61 25.44 47.06 16.85
C TYR A 61 25.62 47.62 15.45
N LEU A 62 26.17 46.82 14.52
CA LEU A 62 26.32 47.19 13.13
C LEU A 62 24.96 47.48 12.47
N LEU A 63 23.97 46.61 12.70
CA LEU A 63 22.60 46.82 12.22
C LEU A 63 21.95 48.04 12.88
N ASN A 64 22.15 48.26 14.17
CA ASN A 64 21.66 49.44 14.86
C ASN A 64 22.22 50.73 14.25
N LYS A 65 23.47 50.72 13.81
CA LYS A 65 24.12 51.88 13.17
C LYS A 65 23.66 52.09 11.72
N GLU A 66 23.58 51.03 10.93
CA GLU A 66 23.43 51.16 9.48
C GLU A 66 22.00 50.88 8.97
N LYS A 67 21.26 50.02 9.66
CA LYS A 67 19.85 49.66 9.36
C LYS A 67 19.04 49.43 10.65
N PRO A 68 18.74 50.51 11.41
CA PRO A 68 18.01 50.45 12.68
C PRO A 68 16.74 49.60 12.65
N SER A 69 16.00 49.57 11.53
CA SER A 69 14.77 48.80 11.39
C SER A 69 14.96 47.28 11.47
N LEU A 70 16.19 46.78 11.29
CA LEU A 70 16.51 45.35 11.26
C LEU A 70 17.21 44.87 12.52
N ARG A 71 17.63 45.76 13.42
CA ARG A 71 18.42 45.39 14.60
C ARG A 71 17.65 44.53 15.61
N ASN A 72 16.32 44.66 15.69
CA ASN A 72 15.49 43.84 16.58
C ASN A 72 15.06 42.50 15.92
N SER A 73 15.51 42.27 14.69
CA SER A 73 15.32 41.01 13.96
C SER A 73 16.45 40.06 14.37
N LEU A 74 16.15 39.09 15.24
CA LEU A 74 17.05 37.98 15.54
C LEU A 74 17.67 37.32 14.28
N PRO A 75 16.92 37.07 13.19
CA PRO A 75 17.48 36.50 11.96
C PRO A 75 18.58 37.38 11.38
N GLU A 76 18.34 38.69 11.26
CA GLU A 76 19.30 39.58 10.62
C GLU A 76 20.55 39.74 11.49
N VAL A 77 20.38 39.78 12.81
CA VAL A 77 21.50 39.80 13.75
C VAL A 77 22.34 38.53 13.62
N LYS A 78 21.72 37.35 13.49
CA LYS A 78 22.44 36.09 13.26
C LYS A 78 23.20 36.11 11.93
N ILE A 79 22.55 36.56 10.86
CA ILE A 79 23.15 36.59 9.51
C ILE A 79 24.37 37.50 9.47
N VAL A 80 24.28 38.68 10.08
CA VAL A 80 25.41 39.61 10.17
C VAL A 80 26.51 39.05 11.08
N ALA A 81 26.16 38.35 12.16
CA ALA A 81 27.15 37.73 13.06
C ALA A 81 27.94 36.60 12.36
N GLU A 82 27.25 35.76 11.60
CA GLU A 82 27.85 34.65 10.85
C GLU A 82 28.79 35.14 9.75
N ASN A 83 28.36 36.16 9.00
CA ASN A 83 29.11 36.71 7.88
C ASN A 83 29.92 37.96 8.29
N PHE A 84 30.15 38.17 9.59
CA PHE A 84 30.67 39.43 10.12
C PHE A 84 31.97 39.89 9.44
N GLN A 85 32.86 38.96 9.11
CA GLN A 85 34.09 39.28 8.40
C GLN A 85 33.85 39.67 6.94
N GLU A 86 32.92 39.00 6.24
CA GLU A 86 32.53 39.36 4.87
C GLU A 86 31.83 40.73 4.84
N VAL A 87 30.97 41.00 5.82
CA VAL A 87 30.30 42.30 6.00
C VAL A 87 31.32 43.41 6.24
N LYS A 88 32.29 43.15 7.11
CA LYS A 88 33.39 44.08 7.41
C LYS A 88 34.26 44.31 6.17
N ASN A 89 34.61 43.25 5.44
CA ASN A 89 35.41 43.31 4.22
C ASN A 89 34.70 44.08 3.09
N ALA A 90 33.37 44.00 3.01
CA ALA A 90 32.57 44.79 2.08
C ALA A 90 32.40 46.26 2.51
N GLY A 91 32.83 46.63 3.71
CA GLY A 91 32.80 48.01 4.21
C GLY A 91 31.48 48.43 4.86
N GLY A 92 30.71 47.49 5.40
CA GLY A 92 29.44 47.74 6.10
C GLY A 92 28.30 46.87 5.57
N TYR A 93 27.23 46.76 6.35
CA TYR A 93 26.06 45.94 6.01
C TYR A 93 25.43 46.36 4.68
N GLN A 94 25.23 47.65 4.44
CA GLN A 94 24.61 48.10 3.17
C GLN A 94 25.47 47.74 1.95
N LYS A 95 26.79 47.98 2.02
CA LYS A 95 27.71 47.67 0.93
C LYS A 95 27.89 46.17 0.73
N TRP A 96 27.81 45.39 1.81
CA TRP A 96 27.77 43.94 1.74
C TRP A 96 26.54 43.47 0.95
N ILE A 97 25.36 43.99 1.26
CA ILE A 97 24.14 43.70 0.50
C ILE A 97 24.27 44.15 -0.98
N ASP A 98 24.82 45.33 -1.25
CA ASP A 98 25.01 45.85 -2.61
C ASP A 98 26.04 45.01 -3.42
N LYS A 99 27.12 44.58 -2.77
CA LYS A 99 28.16 43.69 -3.32
C LYS A 99 27.58 42.33 -3.66
N LEU A 100 26.82 41.74 -2.74
CA LEU A 100 26.16 40.46 -2.97
C LEU A 100 25.14 40.53 -4.12
N SER A 101 24.47 41.68 -4.29
CA SER A 101 23.59 41.96 -5.44
C SER A 101 24.37 42.12 -6.76
N THR A 102 25.65 42.49 -6.72
CA THR A 102 26.51 42.64 -7.90
C THR A 102 27.19 41.31 -8.29
N GLU A 103 27.61 40.53 -7.29
CA GLU A 103 28.21 39.20 -7.49
C GLU A 103 27.26 38.21 -8.16
N GLU A 104 25.94 38.45 -8.15
CA GLU A 104 24.89 37.78 -8.94
C GLU A 104 25.30 37.50 -10.39
N LYS A 105 26.18 38.31 -10.99
CA LYS A 105 26.54 38.24 -12.42
C LYS A 105 27.60 37.19 -12.80
N ASN A 106 28.35 36.59 -11.86
CA ASN A 106 29.56 35.80 -12.18
C ASN A 106 29.68 34.47 -11.40
N VAL A 107 28.74 33.53 -11.58
CA VAL A 107 28.80 32.21 -10.90
C VAL A 107 28.70 31.06 -11.91
N PRO A 108 29.39 29.92 -11.67
CA PRO A 108 29.24 28.71 -12.48
C PRO A 108 27.78 28.28 -12.57
N ILE A 109 27.42 27.56 -13.64
CA ILE A 109 26.04 27.27 -14.07
C ILE A 109 25.12 26.99 -12.88
N LEU A 110 24.41 28.03 -12.43
CA LEU A 110 23.32 27.97 -11.47
C LEU A 110 22.10 27.42 -12.21
N PHE A 111 21.30 26.60 -11.56
CA PHE A 111 19.99 26.25 -12.14
C PHE A 111 18.98 27.41 -12.03
N LEU A 112 19.15 28.34 -11.06
CA LEU A 112 18.45 29.64 -11.00
C LEU A 112 19.48 30.78 -11.07
N ASP A 113 19.83 31.15 -12.30
CA ASP A 113 20.87 32.13 -12.63
C ASP A 113 20.56 33.60 -12.29
N SER A 114 19.38 33.88 -11.73
CA SER A 114 18.98 35.22 -11.30
C SER A 114 18.03 35.20 -10.12
N GLN A 115 18.05 36.27 -9.31
CA GLN A 115 17.15 36.49 -8.18
C GLN A 115 15.70 36.47 -8.66
N GLN A 116 15.41 37.06 -9.83
CA GLN A 116 14.06 37.06 -10.39
C GLN A 116 13.53 35.64 -10.66
N LYS A 117 14.35 34.76 -11.27
CA LYS A 117 13.94 33.36 -11.48
C LYS A 117 13.76 32.63 -10.16
N PHE A 118 14.62 32.86 -9.17
CA PHE A 118 14.44 32.29 -7.83
C PHE A 118 13.10 32.74 -7.21
N GLU A 119 12.82 34.04 -7.23
CA GLU A 119 11.58 34.62 -6.69
C GLU A 119 10.32 34.13 -7.41
N GLN A 120 10.39 33.73 -8.68
CA GLN A 120 9.27 33.11 -9.39
C GLN A 120 8.90 31.72 -8.85
N THR A 121 9.81 31.07 -8.12
CA THR A 121 9.61 29.70 -7.62
C THR A 121 9.16 29.62 -6.16
N VAL A 122 9.03 30.77 -5.50
CA VAL A 122 8.66 30.89 -4.08
C VAL A 122 7.72 32.07 -3.88
N ASP A 123 6.71 31.94 -3.01
CA ASP A 123 5.89 33.10 -2.66
C ASP A 123 6.67 34.06 -1.76
N VAL A 124 7.22 35.09 -2.37
CA VAL A 124 7.98 36.16 -1.72
C VAL A 124 7.26 37.52 -1.76
N SER A 125 6.00 37.53 -2.19
CA SER A 125 5.21 38.75 -2.45
C SER A 125 5.11 39.67 -1.22
N ASN A 126 5.07 39.08 -0.03
CA ASN A 126 4.98 39.78 1.25
C ASN A 126 6.34 40.05 1.92
N LEU A 127 7.46 39.69 1.27
CA LEU A 127 8.79 39.83 1.86
C LEU A 127 9.47 41.16 1.47
N PRO A 128 10.05 41.88 2.44
CA PRO A 128 10.97 42.98 2.17
C PRO A 128 12.06 42.62 1.17
N LYS A 129 12.44 43.58 0.30
CA LYS A 129 13.45 43.39 -0.76
C LYS A 129 14.77 42.80 -0.24
N HIS A 130 15.23 43.23 0.94
CA HIS A 130 16.48 42.73 1.51
C HIS A 130 16.42 41.23 1.85
N LEU A 131 15.29 40.72 2.37
CA LEU A 131 15.13 39.29 2.68
C LEU A 131 15.08 38.44 1.42
N ARG A 132 14.46 38.95 0.35
CA ARG A 132 14.46 38.27 -0.95
C ARG A 132 15.88 38.12 -1.51
N SER A 133 16.65 39.21 -1.50
CA SER A 133 18.06 39.18 -1.91
C SER A 133 18.90 38.27 -1.03
N LEU A 134 18.66 38.26 0.27
CA LEU A 134 19.38 37.43 1.22
C LEU A 134 19.12 35.94 1.04
N ALA A 135 17.85 35.54 0.89
CA ALA A 135 17.48 34.15 0.59
C ALA A 135 18.13 33.68 -0.73
N TYR A 136 18.11 34.52 -1.75
CA TYR A 136 18.75 34.21 -3.02
C TYR A 136 20.28 34.07 -2.92
N GLN A 137 20.95 34.89 -2.11
CA GLN A 137 22.39 34.78 -1.90
C GLN A 137 22.78 33.49 -1.19
N TYR A 138 22.03 33.09 -0.16
CA TYR A 138 22.26 31.81 0.51
C TYR A 138 22.00 30.64 -0.43
N TYR A 139 20.94 30.69 -1.25
CA TYR A 139 20.71 29.73 -2.32
C TYR A 139 21.91 29.61 -3.25
N LYS A 140 22.42 30.74 -3.73
CA LYS A 140 23.55 30.80 -4.65
C LYS A 140 24.84 30.25 -4.02
N LYS A 141 25.13 30.62 -2.76
CA LYS A 141 26.28 30.10 -2.00
C LYS A 141 26.15 28.59 -1.78
N ALA A 142 24.96 28.14 -1.40
CA ALA A 142 24.67 26.72 -1.20
C ALA A 142 24.79 25.90 -2.48
N ASN A 143 24.34 26.42 -3.62
CA ASN A 143 24.49 25.79 -4.93
C ASN A 143 25.95 25.73 -5.39
N ASN A 144 26.69 26.82 -5.26
CA ASN A 144 28.09 26.89 -5.71
C ASN A 144 29.02 26.00 -4.87
N GLU A 145 28.84 26.00 -3.54
CA GLU A 145 29.74 25.26 -2.64
C GLU A 145 29.26 23.83 -2.35
N ASN A 146 27.99 23.51 -2.62
CA ASN A 146 27.35 22.23 -2.33
C ASN A 146 27.56 21.74 -0.88
N LYS A 147 27.51 22.67 0.10
CA LYS A 147 27.70 22.35 1.53
C LYS A 147 26.38 22.35 2.27
N LEU A 148 26.12 21.28 3.03
CA LEU A 148 24.86 21.07 3.75
C LEU A 148 24.50 22.23 4.70
N HIS A 149 25.47 22.81 5.40
CA HIS A 149 25.20 23.92 6.35
C HIS A 149 24.68 25.20 5.68
N LEU A 150 25.00 25.42 4.40
CA LEU A 150 24.48 26.57 3.65
C LEU A 150 23.02 26.36 3.25
N TRP A 151 22.66 25.13 2.88
CA TRP A 151 21.27 24.73 2.67
C TRP A 151 20.45 24.80 3.95
N GLN A 152 20.97 24.28 5.07
CA GLN A 152 20.35 24.41 6.40
C GLN A 152 20.09 25.88 6.74
N ARG A 153 21.03 26.78 6.43
CA ARG A 153 20.85 28.20 6.71
C ARG A 153 19.74 28.82 5.86
N LEU A 154 19.65 28.45 4.59
CA LEU A 154 18.53 28.85 3.75
C LEU A 154 17.19 28.32 4.28
N GLU A 155 17.14 27.08 4.78
CA GLU A 155 15.95 26.54 5.42
C GLU A 155 15.53 27.32 6.67
N GLU A 156 16.47 27.76 7.49
CA GLU A 156 16.19 28.58 8.68
C GLU A 156 15.53 29.90 8.29
N ILE A 157 16.03 30.56 7.24
CA ILE A 157 15.42 31.77 6.68
C ILE A 157 13.98 31.46 6.24
N PHE A 158 13.76 30.36 5.50
CA PHE A 158 12.41 29.99 5.06
C PHE A 158 11.46 29.73 6.23
N LYS A 159 11.92 29.02 7.27
CA LYS A 159 11.14 28.72 8.48
C LYS A 159 10.78 29.97 9.27
N GLU A 160 11.76 30.85 9.46
CA GLU A 160 11.62 32.05 10.27
C GLU A 160 10.69 33.07 9.64
N TYR A 161 10.77 33.22 8.32
CA TYR A 161 9.96 34.16 7.55
C TYR A 161 8.74 33.53 6.88
N LYS A 162 8.47 32.24 7.16
CA LYS A 162 7.34 31.47 6.61
C LYS A 162 7.28 31.51 5.08
N ILE A 163 8.45 31.52 4.44
CA ILE A 163 8.57 31.57 2.98
C ILE A 163 8.12 30.24 2.42
N ASN A 164 7.23 30.27 1.42
CA ASN A 164 6.83 29.08 0.66
C ASN A 164 6.31 27.92 1.53
N GLY A 165 5.70 28.21 2.69
CA GLY A 165 5.26 27.18 3.64
C GLY A 165 6.39 26.28 4.16
N ASN A 166 7.62 26.81 4.20
CA ASN A 166 8.87 26.12 4.56
C ASN A 166 9.35 25.08 3.54
N TRP A 167 8.70 24.97 2.38
CA TRP A 167 9.12 24.10 1.29
C TRP A 167 10.23 24.76 0.45
N PRO A 168 11.14 23.97 -0.14
CA PRO A 168 12.21 24.50 -0.96
C PRO A 168 11.68 25.23 -2.21
N PRO A 169 12.48 26.12 -2.81
CA PRO A 169 12.18 26.68 -4.12
C PRO A 169 12.00 25.58 -5.17
N TYR A 170 11.29 25.91 -6.25
CA TYR A 170 11.10 25.08 -7.45
C TYR A 170 10.57 23.67 -7.17
N ASN A 171 9.69 23.55 -6.17
CA ASN A 171 9.16 22.29 -5.67
C ASN A 171 10.28 21.28 -5.30
N GLY A 172 11.43 21.77 -4.85
CA GLY A 172 12.57 20.96 -4.43
C GLY A 172 13.37 20.33 -5.56
N GLY A 173 13.09 20.70 -6.83
CA GLY A 173 13.78 20.17 -7.99
C GLY A 173 14.81 21.14 -8.59
N TYR A 174 15.79 20.63 -9.32
CA TYR A 174 16.60 21.38 -10.30
C TYR A 174 16.98 20.49 -11.49
N ASN A 175 17.56 21.07 -12.55
CA ASN A 175 17.81 20.38 -13.82
C ASN A 175 16.53 19.70 -14.35
N ILE A 176 15.44 20.47 -14.39
CA ILE A 176 14.13 19.91 -14.72
C ILE A 176 14.07 19.57 -16.21
N GLU A 177 13.79 18.30 -16.48
CA GLU A 177 13.42 17.78 -17.78
C GLU A 177 11.89 17.60 -17.79
N SER A 178 11.19 18.45 -18.53
CA SER A 178 9.73 18.40 -18.68
C SER A 178 9.31 17.50 -19.84
N GLY A 179 8.11 16.93 -19.75
CA GLY A 179 7.55 16.12 -20.84
C GLY A 179 8.14 14.72 -20.92
N ILE A 180 8.73 14.22 -19.83
CA ILE A 180 9.31 12.87 -19.84
C ILE A 180 8.21 11.82 -19.99
N SER A 181 8.49 10.80 -20.80
CA SER A 181 7.57 9.69 -21.02
C SER A 181 7.58 8.73 -19.83
N LEU A 182 6.40 8.48 -19.26
CA LEU A 182 6.17 7.53 -18.18
C LEU A 182 5.80 6.18 -18.79
N GLN A 183 6.80 5.33 -19.03
CA GLN A 183 6.62 4.12 -19.84
C GLN A 183 6.16 2.92 -19.02
N LYS A 184 5.42 2.03 -19.68
CA LYS A 184 5.00 0.73 -19.14
C LYS A 184 6.20 -0.04 -18.57
N PHE A 185 5.98 -0.68 -17.42
CA PHE A 185 6.96 -1.42 -16.61
C PHE A 185 8.04 -0.57 -15.92
N GLN A 186 8.08 0.74 -16.12
CA GLN A 186 8.90 1.59 -15.27
C GLN A 186 8.35 1.58 -13.84
N LYS A 187 9.29 1.66 -12.89
CA LYS A 187 9.00 1.62 -11.46
C LYS A 187 9.46 2.88 -10.78
N TYR A 188 8.66 3.28 -9.81
CA TYR A 188 8.86 4.44 -8.97
C TYR A 188 8.57 4.05 -7.55
N ASP A 189 9.02 4.83 -6.59
CA ASP A 189 8.67 4.62 -5.19
C ASP A 189 8.39 5.93 -4.45
N ARG A 190 7.78 5.77 -3.27
CA ARG A 190 7.36 6.89 -2.45
C ARG A 190 7.24 6.49 -0.98
N TYR A 191 7.66 7.41 -0.12
CA TYR A 191 7.29 7.43 1.29
C TYR A 191 6.06 8.33 1.45
N ALA A 192 5.01 7.84 2.12
CA ALA A 192 3.84 8.67 2.40
C ALA A 192 3.05 8.21 3.64
N ASN A 193 2.26 9.14 4.14
CA ASN A 193 1.17 8.88 5.06
C ASN A 193 -0.17 8.86 4.28
N PRO A 194 -1.19 8.12 4.75
CA PRO A 194 -2.52 8.16 4.17
C PRO A 194 -3.11 9.57 4.13
N ILE A 195 -3.94 9.81 3.12
CA ILE A 195 -4.76 11.01 3.04
C ILE A 195 -5.94 10.88 4.00
N GLY A 196 -6.14 11.92 4.82
CA GLY A 196 -7.27 12.00 5.74
C GLY A 196 -7.10 11.18 7.02
N SER A 197 -8.21 10.99 7.73
CA SER A 197 -8.26 10.18 8.95
C SER A 197 -8.36 8.70 8.58
N TRP A 198 -7.23 8.01 8.54
CA TRP A 198 -7.17 6.57 8.26
C TRP A 198 -7.18 5.74 9.54
N ASP A 199 -8.02 4.70 9.58
CA ASP A 199 -8.29 3.87 10.76
C ASP A 199 -7.31 2.69 10.94
N GLY A 200 -6.41 2.45 9.98
CA GLY A 200 -5.51 1.30 9.97
C GLY A 200 -6.17 -0.02 9.52
N ILE A 201 -7.50 -0.01 9.35
CA ILE A 201 -8.33 -1.18 9.06
C ILE A 201 -8.61 -1.25 7.56
N ASN A 202 -9.06 -0.17 6.94
CA ASN A 202 -9.40 -0.14 5.53
C ASN A 202 -8.17 0.10 4.64
N GLU A 203 -8.27 -0.11 3.33
CA GLU A 203 -7.18 0.19 2.40
C GLU A 203 -6.77 1.68 2.53
N PRO A 204 -5.47 2.01 2.66
CA PRO A 204 -5.03 3.39 2.79
C PRO A 204 -5.23 4.16 1.49
N LEU A 205 -5.78 5.37 1.59
CA LEU A 205 -5.84 6.30 0.47
C LEU A 205 -4.48 6.99 0.30
N LEU A 206 -3.78 6.70 -0.80
CA LEU A 206 -2.44 7.19 -1.12
C LEU A 206 -2.50 8.23 -2.25
N GLY A 207 -1.72 9.30 -2.13
CA GLY A 207 -1.63 10.30 -3.20
C GLY A 207 -0.40 11.20 -3.13
N GLY A 208 -0.56 12.42 -3.64
CA GLY A 208 0.55 13.26 -4.05
C GLY A 208 1.00 12.93 -5.48
N ASN A 209 1.91 13.73 -6.03
CA ASN A 209 2.36 13.62 -7.41
C ASN A 209 3.89 13.52 -7.56
N PHE A 210 4.64 13.51 -6.47
CA PHE A 210 6.10 13.35 -6.49
C PHE A 210 6.49 11.92 -6.13
N THR A 211 7.42 11.35 -6.87
CA THR A 211 7.98 10.00 -6.63
C THR A 211 9.49 10.05 -6.85
N SER A 212 10.22 9.00 -6.47
CA SER A 212 11.57 8.80 -6.99
C SER A 212 11.55 7.67 -8.02
N PRO A 213 12.28 7.80 -9.14
CA PRO A 213 12.42 6.70 -10.09
C PRO A 213 13.27 5.58 -9.46
N ILE A 214 12.94 4.33 -9.77
CA ILE A 214 13.77 3.17 -9.47
C ILE A 214 14.59 2.87 -10.72
N ILE A 215 15.91 3.00 -10.62
CA ILE A 215 16.84 2.82 -11.74
C ILE A 215 17.60 1.51 -11.51
N ASP A 216 17.62 0.62 -12.50
CA ASP A 216 18.27 -0.70 -12.40
C ASP A 216 17.85 -1.51 -11.16
N ASN A 217 16.55 -1.46 -10.82
CA ASN A 217 15.96 -2.05 -9.60
C ASN A 217 16.57 -1.54 -8.28
N LYS A 218 17.21 -0.37 -8.28
CA LYS A 218 17.77 0.26 -7.08
C LYS A 218 17.00 1.53 -6.73
N PRO A 219 16.34 1.58 -5.57
CA PRO A 219 15.73 2.81 -5.08
C PRO A 219 16.80 3.76 -4.55
N PHE A 220 16.48 5.07 -4.58
CA PHE A 220 17.28 6.09 -3.92
C PHE A 220 17.15 5.99 -2.39
N ASP A 221 18.24 6.23 -1.65
CA ASP A 221 18.20 6.23 -0.19
C ASP A 221 17.34 7.38 0.35
N PHE A 222 16.79 7.22 1.56
CA PHE A 222 15.86 8.17 2.17
C PHE A 222 16.39 9.61 2.20
N SER A 223 17.64 9.80 2.61
CA SER A 223 18.24 11.14 2.75
C SER A 223 18.41 11.87 1.42
N SER A 224 18.50 11.14 0.31
CA SER A 224 18.62 11.75 -1.01
C SER A 224 17.34 12.40 -1.53
N ARG A 225 16.21 12.12 -0.86
CA ARG A 225 14.85 12.56 -1.25
C ARG A 225 14.42 13.86 -0.58
N ALA A 226 15.20 14.35 0.38
CA ALA A 226 14.95 15.58 1.14
C ALA A 226 13.50 15.70 1.68
N LEU A 227 13.04 14.67 2.38
CA LEU A 227 11.70 14.59 2.93
C LEU A 227 11.56 15.34 4.27
N ASN A 228 10.36 15.85 4.54
CA ASN A 228 10.10 16.85 5.59
C ASN A 228 9.96 16.31 7.02
N ILE A 229 9.86 14.99 7.17
CA ILE A 229 9.79 14.31 8.46
C ILE A 229 10.77 13.12 8.47
N PRO A 230 11.19 12.63 9.65
CA PRO A 230 12.04 11.44 9.76
C PRO A 230 11.42 10.23 9.06
N GLU A 231 12.26 9.31 8.57
CA GLU A 231 11.82 8.07 7.91
C GLU A 231 10.86 7.28 8.79
N SER A 232 11.17 7.16 10.08
CA SER A 232 10.35 6.48 11.10
C SER A 232 8.97 7.12 11.33
N ASN A 233 8.69 8.29 10.76
CA ASN A 233 7.40 8.96 10.89
C ASN A 233 6.51 8.78 9.65
N TYR A 234 7.00 8.11 8.62
CA TYR A 234 6.18 7.66 7.50
C TYR A 234 5.54 6.31 7.80
N THR A 235 4.23 6.20 7.53
CA THR A 235 3.50 4.96 7.68
C THR A 235 3.85 3.97 6.56
N PHE A 236 4.02 4.44 5.33
CA PHE A 236 4.21 3.57 4.17
C PHE A 236 5.44 3.96 3.36
N TYR A 237 6.18 2.93 2.93
CA TYR A 237 7.07 2.95 1.78
C TYR A 237 6.50 1.99 0.72
N TYR A 238 6.28 2.48 -0.49
CA TYR A 238 5.66 1.68 -1.56
C TYR A 238 6.28 1.94 -2.92
N GLU A 239 6.20 0.91 -3.76
CA GLU A 239 6.55 0.93 -5.18
C GLU A 239 5.29 1.14 -6.03
N ILE A 240 5.44 1.87 -7.13
CA ILE A 240 4.43 2.09 -8.16
C ILE A 240 5.03 1.58 -9.48
N GLU A 241 4.39 0.57 -10.07
CA GLU A 241 4.74 0.02 -11.38
C GLU A 241 3.71 0.45 -12.41
N ILE A 242 4.16 1.01 -13.54
CA ILE A 242 3.27 1.42 -14.63
C ILE A 242 2.83 0.18 -15.41
N LEU A 243 1.53 -0.03 -15.56
CA LEU A 243 0.95 -1.20 -16.25
C LEU A 243 0.45 -0.86 -17.66
N GLU A 244 0.00 0.37 -17.88
CA GLU A 244 -0.54 0.87 -19.14
C GLU A 244 -0.12 2.31 -19.40
N ASP A 245 -0.44 2.82 -20.59
CA ASP A 245 -0.25 4.24 -20.90
C ASP A 245 -1.09 5.10 -19.95
N LEU A 246 -0.42 6.06 -19.32
CA LEU A 246 -1.03 6.94 -18.34
C LEU A 246 -1.87 8.05 -19.00
N GLY A 247 -1.54 8.41 -20.25
CA GLY A 247 -2.14 9.54 -20.98
C GLY A 247 -1.70 10.91 -20.46
N PHE A 248 -0.61 10.96 -19.69
CA PHE A 248 0.03 12.18 -19.21
C PHE A 248 1.53 11.94 -19.00
N ASP A 249 2.29 13.03 -18.95
CA ASP A 249 3.75 13.05 -18.82
C ASP A 249 4.22 13.37 -17.39
N GLY A 250 5.52 13.54 -17.22
CA GLY A 250 6.11 14.00 -15.97
C GLY A 250 7.22 15.03 -16.16
N GLU A 251 7.72 15.50 -15.03
CA GLU A 251 8.91 16.34 -14.91
C GLU A 251 9.95 15.58 -14.05
N LEU A 252 11.10 15.24 -14.64
CA LEU A 252 12.23 14.67 -13.91
C LEU A 252 13.12 15.80 -13.39
N ALA A 253 13.57 15.70 -12.15
CA ALA A 253 14.45 16.69 -11.54
C ALA A 253 15.47 16.04 -10.59
N ASP A 254 16.61 16.70 -10.41
CA ASP A 254 17.51 16.47 -9.28
C ASP A 254 16.92 17.09 -8.01
N VAL A 255 17.09 16.45 -6.85
CA VAL A 255 16.52 16.90 -5.57
C VAL A 255 17.45 17.91 -4.89
N ILE A 256 16.91 19.07 -4.49
CA ILE A 256 17.63 20.08 -3.70
C ILE A 256 17.86 19.56 -2.26
N PRO A 257 19.06 19.74 -1.66
CA PRO A 257 19.27 19.47 -0.24
C PRO A 257 18.35 20.35 0.62
N TRP A 258 17.50 19.73 1.44
CA TRP A 258 16.50 20.41 2.26
C TRP A 258 16.06 19.55 3.45
N PHE A 259 15.34 20.13 4.41
CA PHE A 259 14.94 19.51 5.68
C PHE A 259 16.08 18.79 6.42
N ASN A 260 17.28 19.38 6.40
CA ASN A 260 18.50 18.77 6.97
C ASN A 260 18.85 17.40 6.35
N GLN A 261 18.48 17.18 5.10
CA GLN A 261 18.79 15.99 4.33
C GLN A 261 19.71 16.34 3.17
N LYS A 262 20.47 15.36 2.68
CA LYS A 262 21.50 15.59 1.65
C LYS A 262 20.94 15.94 0.27
N GLY A 263 19.71 15.54 -0.06
CA GLY A 263 19.15 15.70 -1.41
C GLY A 263 19.98 14.95 -2.48
N GLN A 264 20.08 15.50 -3.69
CA GLN A 264 20.87 14.97 -4.81
C GLN A 264 20.38 13.61 -5.36
N GLY A 265 19.23 13.12 -4.90
CA GLY A 265 18.52 12.04 -5.59
C GLY A 265 17.80 12.54 -6.84
N LYS A 266 16.99 11.67 -7.44
CA LYS A 266 16.04 12.05 -8.50
C LYS A 266 14.61 12.06 -7.96
N GLN A 267 13.82 13.03 -8.42
CA GLN A 267 12.38 13.04 -8.25
C GLN A 267 11.67 13.16 -9.60
N VAL A 268 10.51 12.53 -9.70
CA VAL A 268 9.58 12.73 -10.81
C VAL A 268 8.28 13.30 -10.27
N LYS A 269 7.90 14.46 -10.78
CA LYS A 269 6.57 15.03 -10.61
C LYS A 269 5.69 14.55 -11.76
N TRP A 270 4.64 13.84 -11.43
CA TRP A 270 3.68 13.31 -12.38
C TRP A 270 2.63 14.38 -12.67
N ASN A 271 2.35 14.65 -13.94
CA ASN A 271 1.30 15.59 -14.34
C ASN A 271 -0.08 14.92 -14.32
N ILE A 272 -0.40 14.35 -13.15
CA ILE A 272 -1.63 13.59 -12.93
C ILE A 272 -2.83 14.51 -13.17
N PRO A 273 -3.79 14.13 -14.04
CA PRO A 273 -4.98 14.93 -14.29
C PRO A 273 -5.81 15.08 -13.02
N LYS A 274 -6.51 16.21 -12.94
CA LYS A 274 -7.44 16.46 -11.83
C LYS A 274 -8.62 15.50 -11.90
N ASP A 275 -9.03 15.00 -10.74
CA ASP A 275 -10.30 14.31 -10.56
C ASP A 275 -11.43 15.36 -10.63
N PRO A 276 -12.41 15.21 -11.53
CA PRO A 276 -13.51 16.17 -11.68
C PRO A 276 -14.38 16.29 -10.43
N THR A 277 -14.40 15.26 -9.58
CA THR A 277 -15.19 15.22 -8.33
C THR A 277 -14.56 16.05 -7.23
N THR A 278 -13.23 16.00 -7.12
CA THR A 278 -12.49 16.63 -5.99
C THR A 278 -11.76 17.91 -6.38
N GLY A 279 -11.56 18.15 -7.68
CA GLY A 279 -10.74 19.24 -8.21
C GLY A 279 -9.23 19.10 -7.92
N ARG A 280 -8.81 17.97 -7.32
CA ARG A 280 -7.41 17.66 -6.96
C ARG A 280 -6.84 16.60 -7.91
N PRO A 281 -5.51 16.48 -8.05
CA PRO A 281 -4.91 15.37 -8.79
C PRO A 281 -5.47 14.02 -8.31
N LYS A 282 -5.73 13.10 -9.25
CA LYS A 282 -6.16 11.73 -8.90
C LYS A 282 -5.19 11.08 -7.91
N THR A 283 -5.73 10.24 -7.02
CA THR A 283 -4.94 9.46 -6.08
C THR A 283 -4.23 8.31 -6.78
N TRP A 284 -3.21 7.74 -6.13
CA TRP A 284 -2.57 6.53 -6.62
C TRP A 284 -3.56 5.37 -6.67
N ASN A 285 -4.43 5.23 -5.66
CA ASN A 285 -5.51 4.24 -5.66
C ASN A 285 -6.40 4.40 -6.89
N LYS A 286 -6.74 5.64 -7.28
CA LYS A 286 -7.59 5.87 -8.46
C LYS A 286 -6.91 5.43 -9.77
N LEU A 287 -5.62 5.74 -9.91
CA LEU A 287 -4.84 5.24 -11.07
C LEU A 287 -4.70 3.71 -11.04
N ALA A 288 -4.66 3.10 -9.86
CA ALA A 288 -4.59 1.65 -9.70
C ALA A 288 -5.94 0.97 -9.99
N GLU A 289 -7.06 1.58 -9.59
CA GLU A 289 -8.43 1.20 -9.98
C GLU A 289 -8.62 1.27 -11.50
N GLU A 290 -8.06 2.29 -12.15
CA GLU A 290 -8.07 2.46 -13.61
C GLU A 290 -7.14 1.46 -14.34
N GLY A 291 -6.47 0.55 -13.62
CA GLY A 291 -5.57 -0.44 -14.21
C GLY A 291 -4.24 0.14 -14.73
N LYS A 292 -4.00 1.43 -14.54
CA LYS A 292 -2.85 2.16 -15.10
C LYS A 292 -1.55 1.89 -14.33
N VAL A 293 -1.66 1.68 -13.03
CA VAL A 293 -0.51 1.39 -12.15
C VAL A 293 -0.81 0.24 -11.19
N ARG A 294 0.24 -0.40 -10.70
CA ARG A 294 0.21 -1.32 -9.57
C ARG A 294 0.99 -0.73 -8.42
N ILE A 295 0.41 -0.71 -7.23
CA ILE A 295 1.09 -0.19 -6.04
C ILE A 295 1.38 -1.36 -5.12
N THR A 296 2.64 -1.54 -4.73
CA THR A 296 3.04 -2.57 -3.75
C THR A 296 3.60 -1.89 -2.51
N ILE A 297 2.98 -2.10 -1.36
CA ILE A 297 3.51 -1.66 -0.08
C ILE A 297 4.75 -2.50 0.24
N LYS A 298 5.92 -1.87 0.24
CA LYS A 298 7.21 -2.54 0.44
C LYS A 298 7.61 -2.58 1.90
N ASP A 299 7.31 -1.52 2.64
CA ASP A 299 7.63 -1.45 4.06
C ASP A 299 6.72 -0.51 4.85
N ILE A 300 6.81 -0.64 6.18
CA ILE A 300 6.13 0.19 7.18
C ILE A 300 7.21 0.87 8.04
N PRO A 301 7.75 2.03 7.62
CA PRO A 301 8.93 2.64 8.23
C PRO A 301 8.78 3.00 9.72
N ASN A 302 7.56 3.31 10.17
CA ASN A 302 7.29 3.60 11.57
C ASN A 302 7.35 2.39 12.51
N GLY A 303 7.56 1.19 11.97
CA GLY A 303 7.77 -0.02 12.76
C GLY A 303 6.51 -0.58 13.44
N ASN A 304 5.31 -0.07 13.13
CA ASN A 304 4.08 -0.57 13.74
C ASN A 304 3.83 -2.05 13.39
N PRO A 305 3.86 -2.99 14.35
CA PRO A 305 3.80 -4.43 14.08
C PRO A 305 2.49 -4.89 13.43
N ASP A 306 1.36 -4.31 13.83
CA ASP A 306 0.04 -4.67 13.29
C ASP A 306 -0.09 -4.25 11.83
N LEU A 307 0.42 -3.06 11.52
CA LEU A 307 0.47 -2.56 10.15
C LEU A 307 1.46 -3.35 9.31
N ILE A 308 2.63 -3.74 9.85
CA ILE A 308 3.59 -4.62 9.15
C ILE A 308 2.92 -5.93 8.78
N LYS A 309 2.28 -6.61 9.74
CA LYS A 309 1.63 -7.90 9.53
C LYS A 309 0.55 -7.83 8.46
N LYS A 310 -0.17 -6.71 8.39
CA LYS A 310 -1.32 -6.56 7.50
C LYS A 310 -0.96 -6.02 6.12
N TRP A 311 -0.11 -5.01 6.06
CA TRP A 311 0.08 -4.18 4.87
C TRP A 311 1.42 -4.41 4.17
N LYS A 312 2.46 -4.95 4.82
CA LYS A 312 3.72 -5.22 4.12
C LYS A 312 3.52 -6.31 3.06
N GLY A 313 3.88 -6.01 1.81
CA GLY A 313 3.62 -6.85 0.64
C GLY A 313 2.20 -6.76 0.09
N TYR A 314 1.33 -5.94 0.70
CA TYR A 314 -0.02 -5.71 0.17
C TYR A 314 0.07 -4.94 -1.16
N VAL A 315 -0.80 -5.31 -2.09
CA VAL A 315 -0.86 -4.71 -3.42
C VAL A 315 -2.19 -3.97 -3.55
N ILE A 316 -2.10 -2.65 -3.69
CA ILE A 316 -3.23 -1.76 -3.98
C ILE A 316 -3.43 -1.75 -5.50
N GLY A 317 -4.67 -1.89 -5.93
CA GLY A 317 -4.97 -2.22 -7.33
C GLY A 317 -4.67 -3.68 -7.69
N LYS A 318 -4.66 -4.60 -6.70
CA LYS A 318 -5.12 -5.96 -7.02
C LYS A 318 -6.46 -5.78 -7.70
N LYS A 319 -6.62 -6.29 -8.93
CA LYS A 319 -7.90 -6.34 -9.63
C LYS A 319 -8.99 -6.90 -8.69
N VAL A 320 -9.63 -6.04 -7.90
CA VAL A 320 -11.08 -6.07 -7.80
C VAL A 320 -11.47 -5.38 -9.08
N ASN A 321 -11.72 -6.19 -10.11
CA ASN A 321 -12.26 -5.68 -11.35
C ASN A 321 -13.65 -5.14 -11.06
N ASN A 322 -13.72 -3.88 -10.67
CA ASN A 322 -14.87 -3.04 -10.89
C ASN A 322 -14.56 -2.19 -12.13
N ALA A 323 -14.47 -2.86 -13.28
CA ALA A 323 -14.25 -2.25 -14.58
C ALA A 323 -15.60 -2.02 -15.25
N GLY A 324 -16.16 -0.82 -15.11
CA GLY A 324 -17.42 -0.47 -15.79
C GLY A 324 -18.58 -1.38 -15.39
N SER A 325 -19.73 -1.22 -16.02
CA SER A 325 -20.70 -2.30 -16.03
C SER A 325 -20.06 -3.54 -16.66
N LEU A 326 -20.38 -4.77 -16.21
CA LEU A 326 -19.96 -6.01 -16.89
C LEU A 326 -20.26 -5.97 -18.40
N ALA A 327 -21.29 -5.22 -18.82
CA ALA A 327 -21.60 -4.96 -20.21
C ALA A 327 -20.48 -4.21 -20.97
N GLU A 328 -19.83 -3.23 -20.35
CA GLU A 328 -18.66 -2.54 -20.93
C GLU A 328 -17.46 -3.48 -21.06
N SER A 329 -17.24 -4.32 -20.05
CA SER A 329 -16.17 -5.33 -20.12
C SER A 329 -16.43 -6.31 -21.28
N LEU A 330 -17.65 -6.85 -21.40
CA LEU A 330 -18.05 -7.73 -22.51
C LEU A 330 -18.03 -7.05 -23.89
N ALA A 331 -18.00 -5.72 -23.97
CA ALA A 331 -17.87 -4.98 -25.22
C ALA A 331 -16.43 -4.92 -25.74
N LYS A 332 -15.43 -5.28 -24.92
CA LYS A 332 -14.03 -5.35 -25.35
C LYS A 332 -13.85 -6.38 -26.47
N ALA A 333 -13.03 -6.03 -27.47
CA ALA A 333 -12.83 -6.86 -28.66
C ALA A 333 -12.32 -8.29 -28.36
N GLU A 334 -11.54 -8.44 -27.28
CA GLU A 334 -11.01 -9.74 -26.85
C GLU A 334 -12.07 -10.72 -26.33
N PHE A 335 -13.25 -10.24 -25.91
CA PHE A 335 -14.35 -11.06 -25.39
C PHE A 335 -15.48 -11.26 -26.39
N LYS A 336 -15.23 -11.07 -27.70
CA LYS A 336 -16.26 -11.17 -28.74
C LYS A 336 -17.05 -12.49 -28.69
N SER A 337 -16.38 -13.62 -28.48
CA SER A 337 -17.04 -14.93 -28.41
C SER A 337 -17.93 -15.06 -27.19
N LEU A 338 -17.43 -14.63 -26.02
CA LEU A 338 -18.22 -14.61 -24.79
C LEU A 338 -19.40 -13.65 -24.89
N SER A 339 -19.19 -12.46 -25.44
CA SER A 339 -20.22 -11.43 -25.64
C SER A 339 -21.39 -11.97 -26.47
N GLN A 340 -21.09 -12.61 -27.60
CA GLN A 340 -22.09 -13.29 -28.42
C GLN A 340 -22.80 -14.43 -27.68
N ALA A 341 -22.06 -15.23 -26.91
CA ALA A 341 -22.65 -16.31 -26.13
C ALA A 341 -23.58 -15.79 -25.02
N VAL A 342 -23.23 -14.65 -24.39
CA VAL A 342 -24.03 -13.96 -23.38
C VAL A 342 -25.28 -13.33 -24.00
N ASP A 343 -25.19 -12.75 -25.20
CA ASP A 343 -26.34 -12.22 -25.93
C ASP A 343 -27.35 -13.33 -26.28
N ASN A 344 -26.86 -14.53 -26.59
CA ASN A 344 -27.66 -15.71 -26.89
C ASN A 344 -28.26 -16.39 -25.63
N LEU A 345 -28.10 -15.83 -24.43
CA LEU A 345 -28.69 -16.38 -23.20
C LEU A 345 -30.21 -16.15 -23.08
N GLY A 346 -30.78 -15.26 -23.89
CA GLY A 346 -32.20 -14.91 -23.78
C GLY A 346 -32.57 -14.40 -22.38
N SER A 347 -33.55 -15.03 -21.74
CA SER A 347 -34.03 -14.65 -20.40
C SER A 347 -33.00 -14.82 -19.28
N LEU A 348 -31.93 -15.59 -19.50
CA LEU A 348 -30.86 -15.79 -18.51
C LEU A 348 -29.78 -14.70 -18.57
N LYS A 349 -29.79 -13.83 -19.58
CA LYS A 349 -28.80 -12.75 -19.72
C LYS A 349 -28.74 -11.83 -18.50
N PRO A 350 -29.85 -11.32 -17.94
CA PRO A 350 -29.79 -10.44 -16.76
C PRO A 350 -29.18 -11.14 -15.55
N LYS A 351 -29.50 -12.43 -15.35
CA LYS A 351 -28.93 -13.24 -14.27
C LYS A 351 -27.43 -13.41 -14.43
N PHE A 352 -26.95 -13.71 -15.64
CA PHE A 352 -25.51 -13.78 -15.92
C PHE A 352 -24.81 -12.45 -15.57
N LEU A 353 -25.40 -11.35 -16.02
CA LEU A 353 -24.85 -10.02 -15.76
C LEU A 353 -24.81 -9.70 -14.25
N GLU A 354 -25.78 -10.19 -13.48
CA GLU A 354 -25.81 -10.02 -12.03
C GLU A 354 -24.81 -10.93 -11.30
N ASP A 355 -24.77 -12.22 -11.65
CA ASP A 355 -23.90 -13.21 -11.03
C ASP A 355 -22.42 -12.87 -11.23
N PHE A 356 -22.06 -12.29 -12.39
CA PHE A 356 -20.70 -11.93 -12.77
C PHE A 356 -20.43 -10.42 -12.72
N ALA A 357 -21.27 -9.63 -12.06
CA ALA A 357 -21.10 -8.18 -11.96
C ALA A 357 -19.73 -7.75 -11.39
N ASN A 358 -19.13 -8.58 -10.54
CA ASN A 358 -17.81 -8.38 -9.92
C ASN A 358 -16.73 -9.27 -10.57
N ALA A 359 -17.00 -9.82 -11.75
CA ALA A 359 -16.08 -10.70 -12.44
C ALA A 359 -14.91 -9.92 -13.00
N SER A 360 -13.77 -10.61 -12.98
CA SER A 360 -12.53 -10.09 -13.45
C SER A 360 -12.36 -10.28 -14.96
N ASP A 361 -11.67 -9.38 -15.67
CA ASP A 361 -11.26 -9.63 -17.07
C ASP A 361 -10.56 -10.99 -17.23
N ASP A 362 -9.78 -11.42 -16.22
CA ASP A 362 -9.12 -12.73 -16.25
C ASP A 362 -10.17 -13.87 -16.11
N VAL A 363 -11.23 -13.64 -15.35
CA VAL A 363 -12.38 -14.55 -15.22
C VAL A 363 -13.19 -14.58 -16.53
N LEU A 364 -13.44 -13.43 -17.15
CA LEU A 364 -14.12 -13.31 -18.44
C LEU A 364 -13.30 -13.98 -19.55
N LYS A 365 -11.96 -13.86 -19.50
CA LYS A 365 -11.07 -14.56 -20.42
C LYS A 365 -11.20 -16.08 -20.30
N VAL A 366 -11.24 -16.61 -19.07
CA VAL A 366 -11.46 -18.05 -18.85
C VAL A 366 -12.81 -18.51 -19.42
N PHE A 367 -13.87 -17.71 -19.27
CA PHE A 367 -15.17 -17.98 -19.92
C PHE A 367 -15.12 -17.93 -21.44
N ASN A 368 -14.38 -16.95 -21.98
CA ASN A 368 -14.22 -16.77 -23.42
C ASN A 368 -13.44 -17.93 -24.05
N ASP A 369 -12.47 -18.48 -23.33
CA ASP A 369 -11.60 -19.56 -23.78
C ASP A 369 -12.23 -20.97 -23.61
N ASP A 370 -13.26 -21.12 -22.77
CA ASP A 370 -13.96 -22.40 -22.55
C ASP A 370 -15.49 -22.25 -22.55
N ASP A 371 -16.09 -22.50 -23.73
CA ASP A 371 -17.53 -22.43 -23.98
C ASP A 371 -18.38 -23.36 -23.08
N ARG A 372 -17.77 -24.40 -22.51
CA ARG A 372 -18.45 -25.30 -21.57
C ARG A 372 -18.81 -24.60 -20.28
N LEU A 373 -18.03 -23.61 -19.83
CA LEU A 373 -18.28 -22.94 -18.56
C LEU A 373 -19.62 -22.21 -18.55
N LEU A 374 -20.05 -21.66 -19.68
CA LEU A 374 -21.36 -21.02 -19.78
C LEU A 374 -22.50 -22.05 -19.65
N ARG A 375 -22.32 -23.26 -20.22
CA ARG A 375 -23.28 -24.36 -20.04
C ARG A 375 -23.30 -24.82 -18.58
N LEU A 376 -22.14 -25.00 -17.97
CA LEU A 376 -22.02 -25.43 -16.57
C LEU A 376 -22.63 -24.41 -15.60
N TRP A 377 -22.40 -23.10 -15.81
CA TRP A 377 -23.05 -22.04 -15.05
C TRP A 377 -24.58 -22.14 -15.16
N LYS A 378 -25.13 -22.26 -16.37
CA LYS A 378 -26.59 -22.43 -16.57
C LYS A 378 -27.14 -23.63 -15.80
N THR A 379 -26.39 -24.74 -15.77
CA THR A 379 -26.83 -25.98 -15.14
C THR A 379 -26.72 -25.93 -13.61
N TYR A 380 -25.67 -25.33 -13.05
CA TYR A 380 -25.33 -25.50 -11.63
C TYR A 380 -25.37 -24.22 -10.79
N SER A 381 -25.53 -23.03 -11.37
CA SER A 381 -25.50 -21.77 -10.60
C SER A 381 -26.50 -21.74 -9.46
N ASP A 382 -27.72 -22.21 -9.72
CA ASP A 382 -28.82 -22.15 -8.75
C ASP A 382 -28.70 -23.25 -7.71
N GLU A 383 -28.20 -24.42 -8.12
CA GLU A 383 -27.90 -25.52 -7.21
C GLU A 383 -26.82 -25.09 -6.20
N PHE A 384 -25.68 -24.60 -6.67
CA PHE A 384 -24.53 -24.24 -5.84
C PHE A 384 -24.81 -23.06 -4.93
N ARG A 385 -25.52 -22.03 -5.43
CA ARG A 385 -25.90 -20.86 -4.63
C ARG A 385 -27.06 -21.16 -3.68
N GLY A 386 -27.96 -22.06 -4.05
CA GLY A 386 -29.14 -22.42 -3.28
C GLY A 386 -28.84 -23.18 -1.99
N ALA A 387 -27.70 -23.90 -1.92
CA ALA A 387 -27.26 -24.59 -0.70
C ALA A 387 -26.27 -23.75 0.11
N LYS A 388 -26.67 -23.39 1.33
CA LYS A 388 -25.79 -22.69 2.26
C LYS A 388 -24.82 -23.67 2.93
N TYR A 389 -23.52 -23.46 2.72
CA TYR A 389 -22.49 -24.07 3.55
C TYR A 389 -22.45 -23.36 4.90
N VAL A 390 -22.60 -24.14 5.97
CA VAL A 390 -22.55 -23.66 7.35
C VAL A 390 -21.32 -24.24 8.03
N THR A 391 -20.49 -23.36 8.57
CA THR A 391 -19.30 -23.72 9.32
C THR A 391 -19.68 -24.19 10.71
N GLU A 392 -19.31 -25.43 11.07
CA GLU A 392 -19.51 -25.89 12.43
C GLU A 392 -18.61 -25.16 13.46
N GLU A 393 -19.25 -24.57 14.47
CA GLU A 393 -18.63 -24.17 15.73
C GLU A 393 -19.00 -25.21 16.80
N GLY A 394 -18.01 -25.97 17.29
CA GLY A 394 -18.22 -27.01 18.32
C GLY A 394 -17.23 -28.17 18.23
N ALA A 395 -17.23 -29.06 19.23
CA ALA A 395 -16.42 -30.26 19.23
C ALA A 395 -17.02 -31.31 18.29
N PHE A 396 -16.23 -31.81 17.34
CA PHE A 396 -16.63 -32.90 16.45
C PHE A 396 -17.05 -34.15 17.24
N LYS A 397 -18.13 -34.80 16.80
CA LYS A 397 -18.57 -36.10 17.33
C LYS A 397 -17.46 -37.15 17.17
N THR A 398 -17.37 -38.10 18.10
CA THR A 398 -16.50 -39.28 17.91
C THR A 398 -17.10 -40.20 16.86
N CYS A 399 -16.26 -40.90 16.11
CA CYS A 399 -16.75 -41.94 15.19
C CYS A 399 -17.56 -43.01 15.94
N GLN A 400 -17.14 -43.37 17.17
CA GLN A 400 -17.88 -44.30 18.03
C GLN A 400 -19.31 -43.82 18.32
N SER A 401 -19.50 -42.52 18.64
CA SER A 401 -20.84 -41.99 18.90
C SER A 401 -21.76 -42.09 17.67
N VAL A 402 -21.22 -41.99 16.46
CA VAL A 402 -22.01 -42.21 15.24
C VAL A 402 -22.33 -43.69 15.07
N LEU A 403 -21.37 -44.59 15.32
CA LEU A 403 -21.59 -46.04 15.27
C LEU A 403 -22.70 -46.47 16.22
N ASP A 404 -22.69 -45.97 17.46
CA ASP A 404 -23.68 -46.30 18.49
C ASP A 404 -25.11 -45.87 18.11
N ASN A 405 -25.24 -44.78 17.33
CA ASN A 405 -26.54 -44.30 16.83
C ASN A 405 -27.06 -45.08 15.62
N HIS A 406 -26.23 -45.94 15.02
CA HIS A 406 -26.59 -46.79 13.89
C HIS A 406 -26.21 -48.24 14.20
N PRO A 407 -26.92 -48.93 15.10
CA PRO A 407 -26.48 -50.22 15.64
C PRO A 407 -26.55 -51.38 14.64
N ASN A 408 -27.41 -51.29 13.61
CA ASN A 408 -27.64 -52.36 12.63
C ASN A 408 -27.78 -51.80 11.20
N GLY A 409 -27.70 -52.68 10.20
CA GLY A 409 -27.96 -52.34 8.79
C GLY A 409 -26.77 -51.77 8.02
N TYR A 410 -27.02 -51.28 6.81
CA TYR A 410 -25.94 -50.85 5.90
C TYR A 410 -25.19 -49.60 6.41
N LEU A 411 -25.86 -48.70 7.14
CA LEU A 411 -25.22 -47.53 7.77
C LEU A 411 -24.28 -47.93 8.92
N ASN A 412 -24.64 -48.93 9.71
CA ASN A 412 -23.72 -49.54 10.69
C ASN A 412 -22.45 -50.01 9.99
N ASN A 413 -22.61 -50.73 8.88
CA ASN A 413 -21.49 -51.29 8.14
C ASN A 413 -20.60 -50.20 7.50
N LEU A 414 -21.20 -49.10 7.04
CA LEU A 414 -20.46 -47.91 6.58
C LEU A 414 -19.52 -47.38 7.67
N VAL A 415 -20.07 -47.08 8.84
CA VAL A 415 -19.28 -46.51 9.95
C VAL A 415 -18.22 -47.51 10.41
N LYS A 416 -18.60 -48.78 10.58
CA LYS A 416 -17.69 -49.85 11.01
C LYS A 416 -16.51 -50.04 10.07
N LYS A 417 -16.75 -50.17 8.76
CA LYS A 417 -15.67 -50.32 7.76
C LYS A 417 -14.72 -49.13 7.72
N VAL A 418 -15.23 -47.91 7.89
CA VAL A 418 -14.37 -46.71 7.97
C VAL A 418 -13.54 -46.68 9.25
N MET A 419 -14.11 -47.15 10.38
CA MET A 419 -13.41 -47.24 11.66
C MET A 419 -12.34 -48.35 11.70
N GLU A 420 -12.60 -49.49 11.06
CA GLU A 420 -11.67 -50.61 10.99
C GLU A 420 -10.53 -50.38 9.99
N ALA A 421 -10.73 -49.51 9.01
CA ALA A 421 -9.71 -49.16 8.04
C ALA A 421 -8.55 -48.37 8.66
N ARG A 422 -7.38 -48.43 8.00
CA ARG A 422 -6.18 -47.66 8.40
C ARG A 422 -6.54 -46.17 8.54
N VAL A 423 -6.24 -45.64 9.72
CA VAL A 423 -6.33 -44.21 10.08
C VAL A 423 -5.63 -43.36 9.02
N PRO A 424 -6.25 -42.27 8.53
CA PRO A 424 -5.61 -41.38 7.58
C PRO A 424 -4.39 -40.69 8.23
N SER A 425 -3.32 -40.56 7.46
CA SER A 425 -2.14 -39.78 7.87
C SER A 425 -2.45 -38.28 7.86
N ASN A 426 -1.58 -37.47 8.48
CA ASN A 426 -1.69 -36.00 8.44
C ASN A 426 -1.72 -35.43 7.00
N LYS A 427 -1.13 -36.13 6.03
CA LYS A 427 -1.14 -35.73 4.61
C LYS A 427 -2.47 -36.06 3.94
N GLU A 428 -3.09 -37.17 4.31
CA GLU A 428 -4.40 -37.59 3.80
C GLU A 428 -5.53 -36.82 4.48
N GLN A 429 -5.32 -36.38 5.72
CA GLN A 429 -6.23 -35.65 6.60
C GLN A 429 -7.51 -36.42 6.99
N VAL A 430 -8.20 -37.00 6.00
CA VAL A 430 -9.46 -37.72 6.17
C VAL A 430 -9.49 -39.03 5.40
N LEU A 431 -10.35 -39.92 5.90
CA LEU A 431 -10.79 -41.15 5.25
C LEU A 431 -12.31 -41.08 5.08
N VAL A 432 -12.79 -41.37 3.88
CA VAL A 432 -14.19 -41.29 3.54
C VAL A 432 -14.72 -42.67 3.16
N GLY A 433 -15.91 -43.01 3.66
CA GLY A 433 -16.70 -44.13 3.16
C GLY A 433 -17.97 -43.61 2.49
N VAL A 434 -18.40 -44.27 1.42
CA VAL A 434 -19.69 -44.05 0.75
C VAL A 434 -20.41 -45.39 0.57
N THR A 435 -21.72 -45.40 0.79
CA THR A 435 -22.57 -46.58 0.55
C THR A 435 -23.94 -46.17 -0.02
N HIS A 436 -24.70 -47.17 -0.42
CA HIS A 436 -26.05 -47.06 -0.95
C HIS A 436 -26.87 -48.27 -0.47
N PRO A 437 -28.20 -48.15 -0.23
CA PRO A 437 -29.03 -49.27 0.20
C PRO A 437 -28.96 -50.52 -0.70
N GLU A 438 -28.83 -50.34 -2.01
CA GLU A 438 -28.74 -51.44 -3.00
C GLU A 438 -27.39 -52.17 -3.00
N PHE A 439 -26.40 -51.70 -2.25
CA PHE A 439 -25.07 -52.30 -2.24
C PHE A 439 -24.91 -53.48 -1.27
N ASN A 440 -25.98 -53.88 -0.56
CA ASN A 440 -25.93 -54.98 0.41
C ASN A 440 -24.79 -54.85 1.43
N GLY A 441 -24.48 -53.62 1.86
CA GLY A 441 -23.40 -53.32 2.80
C GLY A 441 -22.01 -53.17 2.16
N GLU A 442 -21.87 -53.14 0.84
CA GLU A 442 -20.61 -52.70 0.22
C GLU A 442 -20.35 -51.22 0.56
N VAL A 443 -19.08 -50.90 0.81
CA VAL A 443 -18.64 -49.54 1.19
C VAL A 443 -17.44 -49.20 0.34
N PHE A 444 -17.55 -48.08 -0.37
CA PHE A 444 -16.50 -47.54 -1.22
C PHE A 444 -15.66 -46.57 -0.40
N MET A 445 -14.34 -46.73 -0.45
CA MET A 445 -13.40 -46.03 0.42
C MET A 445 -12.56 -45.04 -0.38
N GLY A 446 -12.49 -43.79 0.09
CA GLY A 446 -11.76 -42.72 -0.55
C GLY A 446 -10.81 -42.02 0.40
N ARG A 447 -9.62 -41.71 -0.08
CA ARG A 447 -8.62 -40.89 0.62
C ARG A 447 -8.26 -39.70 -0.24
N ASN A 448 -7.93 -38.58 0.38
CA ASN A 448 -7.37 -37.44 -0.34
C ASN A 448 -6.13 -37.90 -1.10
N PHE A 449 -5.94 -37.36 -2.31
CA PHE A 449 -4.68 -37.57 -3.00
C PHE A 449 -3.52 -37.05 -2.14
N LEU A 450 -2.34 -37.61 -2.33
CA LEU A 450 -1.10 -37.05 -1.80
C LEU A 450 -0.51 -36.09 -2.83
N ASN A 451 0.29 -35.12 -2.40
CA ASN A 451 1.00 -34.23 -3.33
C ASN A 451 1.87 -35.00 -4.34
N SER A 452 2.38 -36.17 -3.95
CA SER A 452 3.14 -37.08 -4.81
C SER A 452 2.29 -37.82 -5.86
N GLU A 453 0.96 -37.74 -5.77
CA GLU A 453 0.01 -38.43 -6.64
C GLU A 453 -0.64 -37.48 -7.67
N SER A 454 -0.03 -36.32 -7.95
CA SER A 454 -0.59 -35.33 -8.88
C SER A 454 -0.92 -35.88 -10.28
N ALA A 455 -0.13 -36.84 -10.79
CA ALA A 455 -0.40 -37.51 -12.05
C ALA A 455 -1.64 -38.42 -11.97
N LEU A 456 -1.83 -39.12 -10.84
CA LEU A 456 -3.00 -39.96 -10.60
C LEU A 456 -4.26 -39.11 -10.43
N GLU A 457 -4.15 -37.99 -9.72
CA GLU A 457 -5.22 -37.01 -9.58
C GLU A 457 -5.65 -36.46 -10.94
N ALA A 458 -4.69 -36.01 -11.76
CA ALA A 458 -4.99 -35.49 -13.09
C ALA A 458 -5.69 -36.53 -13.97
N LYS A 459 -5.22 -37.79 -13.92
CA LYS A 459 -5.88 -38.90 -14.61
C LYS A 459 -7.28 -39.13 -14.08
N PHE A 460 -7.47 -39.09 -12.77
CA PHE A 460 -8.77 -39.28 -12.15
C PHE A 460 -9.77 -38.22 -12.60
N ILE A 461 -9.41 -36.94 -12.49
CA ILE A 461 -10.31 -35.81 -12.81
C ILE A 461 -10.66 -35.79 -14.31
N ASN A 462 -9.70 -36.09 -15.19
CA ASN A 462 -9.92 -35.95 -16.63
C ASN A 462 -10.50 -37.20 -17.29
N GLU A 463 -10.19 -38.39 -16.79
CA GLU A 463 -10.50 -39.64 -17.48
C GLU A 463 -11.50 -40.51 -16.72
N THR A 464 -11.26 -40.74 -15.42
CA THR A 464 -11.95 -41.84 -14.72
C THR A 464 -13.10 -41.38 -13.82
N VAL A 465 -13.11 -40.14 -13.33
CA VAL A 465 -14.18 -39.66 -12.44
C VAL A 465 -15.54 -39.73 -13.14
N HIS A 466 -16.56 -40.15 -12.39
CA HIS A 466 -17.92 -40.28 -12.89
C HIS A 466 -18.42 -38.98 -13.54
N PRO A 467 -19.05 -39.01 -14.73
CA PRO A 467 -19.48 -37.81 -15.46
C PRO A 467 -20.32 -36.83 -14.63
N LEU A 468 -21.25 -37.34 -13.80
CA LEU A 468 -22.07 -36.50 -12.90
C LEU A 468 -21.26 -35.64 -11.92
N LEU A 469 -20.06 -36.09 -11.55
CA LEU A 469 -19.17 -35.33 -10.67
C LEU A 469 -18.17 -34.49 -11.46
N ARG A 470 -17.72 -34.96 -12.64
CA ARG A 470 -16.72 -34.28 -13.49
C ARG A 470 -17.11 -32.84 -13.80
N ASP A 471 -18.35 -32.64 -14.24
CA ASP A 471 -18.86 -31.33 -14.63
C ASP A 471 -19.01 -30.39 -13.41
N LYS A 472 -19.45 -30.92 -12.27
CA LYS A 472 -19.52 -30.18 -11.00
C LYS A 472 -18.14 -29.81 -10.47
N ILE A 473 -17.15 -30.71 -10.56
CA ILE A 473 -15.75 -30.44 -10.19
C ILE A 473 -15.23 -29.29 -11.03
N LYS A 474 -15.42 -29.35 -12.36
CA LYS A 474 -14.94 -28.32 -13.26
C LYS A 474 -15.57 -26.96 -12.97
N TYR A 475 -16.88 -26.92 -12.72
CA TYR A 475 -17.55 -25.68 -12.38
C TYR A 475 -17.08 -25.12 -11.02
N MET A 476 -16.95 -25.98 -10.01
CA MET A 476 -16.43 -25.59 -8.71
C MET A 476 -14.98 -25.09 -8.78
N ASP A 477 -14.14 -25.75 -9.58
CA ASP A 477 -12.75 -25.34 -9.81
C ASP A 477 -12.68 -23.97 -10.47
N PHE A 478 -13.53 -23.74 -11.49
CA PHE A 478 -13.68 -22.41 -12.11
C PHE A 478 -14.08 -21.34 -11.08
N ILE A 479 -15.11 -21.57 -10.26
CA ILE A 479 -15.54 -20.61 -9.24
C ILE A 479 -14.39 -20.34 -8.27
N ARG A 480 -13.77 -21.40 -7.72
CA ARG A 480 -12.70 -21.28 -6.73
C ARG A 480 -11.53 -20.47 -7.31
N ASN A 481 -11.08 -20.79 -8.51
CA ASN A 481 -9.95 -20.11 -9.16
C ASN A 481 -10.30 -18.68 -9.60
N SER A 482 -11.59 -18.37 -9.76
CA SER A 482 -12.07 -17.00 -10.06
C SER A 482 -12.09 -16.08 -8.85
N VAL A 483 -12.12 -16.64 -7.64
CA VAL A 483 -12.29 -15.87 -6.39
C VAL A 483 -11.13 -16.02 -5.42
N THR A 484 -10.15 -16.88 -5.71
CA THR A 484 -8.96 -17.12 -4.88
C THR A 484 -7.67 -16.82 -5.63
N ASP A 485 -6.60 -16.49 -4.91
CA ASP A 485 -5.25 -16.41 -5.46
C ASP A 485 -4.57 -17.80 -5.53
N ASN A 486 -3.32 -17.81 -6.02
CA ASN A 486 -2.51 -19.03 -6.13
C ASN A 486 -2.16 -19.69 -4.79
N THR A 487 -2.33 -18.99 -3.66
CA THR A 487 -2.19 -19.54 -2.31
C THR A 487 -3.51 -20.12 -1.78
N GLY A 488 -4.60 -19.95 -2.53
CA GLY A 488 -5.95 -20.32 -2.16
C GLY A 488 -6.70 -19.22 -1.39
N LYS A 489 -6.05 -18.10 -1.05
CA LYS A 489 -6.70 -17.02 -0.30
C LYS A 489 -7.81 -16.37 -1.13
N VAL A 490 -8.99 -16.19 -0.54
CA VAL A 490 -10.08 -15.44 -1.19
C VAL A 490 -9.64 -13.99 -1.46
N ILE A 491 -9.77 -13.57 -2.71
CA ILE A 491 -9.41 -12.22 -3.22
C ILE A 491 -10.60 -11.49 -3.85
N ASN A 492 -11.71 -12.18 -4.12
CA ASN A 492 -12.93 -11.59 -4.68
C ASN A 492 -14.18 -12.09 -3.93
N GLU A 493 -14.39 -11.54 -2.74
CA GLU A 493 -15.52 -11.92 -1.87
C GLU A 493 -16.88 -11.58 -2.50
N ALA A 494 -16.98 -10.47 -3.23
CA ALA A 494 -18.22 -10.03 -3.87
C ALA A 494 -18.68 -11.04 -4.94
N LEU A 495 -17.76 -11.51 -5.79
CA LEU A 495 -18.05 -12.56 -6.76
C LEU A 495 -18.32 -13.90 -6.07
N ALA A 496 -17.55 -14.25 -5.04
CA ALA A 496 -17.76 -15.48 -4.28
C ALA A 496 -19.18 -15.55 -3.69
N ASN A 497 -19.66 -14.46 -3.08
CA ASN A 497 -21.00 -14.35 -2.50
C ASN A 497 -22.13 -14.34 -3.55
N LYS A 498 -21.82 -14.00 -4.81
CA LYS A 498 -22.77 -14.11 -5.92
C LYS A 498 -22.89 -15.54 -6.44
N LEU A 499 -21.80 -16.30 -6.42
CA LEU A 499 -21.74 -17.64 -7.01
C LEU A 499 -21.97 -18.77 -5.98
N LEU A 500 -21.65 -18.55 -4.71
CA LEU A 500 -21.74 -19.52 -3.63
C LEU A 500 -22.44 -18.91 -2.41
N SER A 501 -23.03 -19.77 -1.58
CA SER A 501 -23.59 -19.39 -0.29
C SER A 501 -22.78 -20.06 0.83
N ILE A 502 -21.86 -19.31 1.43
CA ILE A 502 -20.95 -19.80 2.47
C ILE A 502 -20.97 -18.79 3.62
N ASP A 503 -21.22 -19.24 4.85
CA ASP A 503 -21.26 -18.35 6.02
C ASP A 503 -19.90 -17.76 6.42
N ASN A 504 -18.83 -18.50 6.17
CA ASN A 504 -17.45 -18.11 6.43
C ASN A 504 -16.56 -18.41 5.22
N LEU A 505 -16.38 -17.41 4.35
CA LEU A 505 -15.56 -17.53 3.14
C LEU A 505 -14.11 -17.95 3.41
N ASN A 506 -13.57 -17.73 4.61
CA ASN A 506 -12.22 -18.21 4.95
C ASN A 506 -12.11 -19.74 4.88
N LYS A 507 -13.22 -20.48 4.99
CA LYS A 507 -13.22 -21.93 4.77
C LYS A 507 -12.88 -22.31 3.34
N LEU A 508 -13.22 -21.47 2.37
CA LEU A 508 -12.82 -21.64 0.98
C LEU A 508 -11.31 -21.51 0.81
N THR A 509 -10.67 -20.60 1.58
CA THR A 509 -9.20 -20.45 1.60
C THR A 509 -8.51 -21.72 2.06
N THR A 510 -9.04 -22.34 3.11
CA THR A 510 -8.49 -23.58 3.67
C THR A 510 -8.94 -24.84 2.93
N ALA A 511 -9.85 -24.71 1.96
CA ALA A 511 -10.29 -25.83 1.15
C ALA A 511 -9.19 -26.19 0.13
N GLY A 512 -8.91 -27.49 0.00
CA GLY A 512 -8.10 -28.01 -1.10
C GLY A 512 -8.71 -27.73 -2.48
N ARG A 513 -8.05 -28.25 -3.52
CA ARG A 513 -8.54 -28.16 -4.90
C ARG A 513 -9.87 -28.92 -5.07
N ALA A 514 -10.72 -28.44 -5.97
CA ALA A 514 -11.96 -29.14 -6.30
C ALA A 514 -11.65 -30.54 -6.84
N GLY A 515 -12.38 -31.56 -6.40
CA GLY A 515 -12.15 -32.95 -6.85
C GLY A 515 -11.05 -33.73 -6.12
N TYR A 516 -10.24 -33.07 -5.29
CA TYR A 516 -9.04 -33.66 -4.68
C TYR A 516 -9.30 -34.66 -3.53
N HIS A 517 -10.45 -34.51 -2.85
CA HIS A 517 -10.68 -35.20 -1.59
C HIS A 517 -11.34 -36.57 -1.73
N GLY A 518 -11.21 -37.38 -0.68
CA GLY A 518 -11.70 -38.75 -0.61
C GLY A 518 -13.19 -38.91 -0.89
N GLU A 519 -14.00 -37.89 -0.58
CA GLU A 519 -15.44 -37.85 -0.86
C GLU A 519 -15.73 -38.09 -2.33
N ILE A 520 -14.96 -37.43 -3.20
CA ILE A 520 -15.18 -37.47 -4.65
C ILE A 520 -14.79 -38.83 -5.22
N ARG A 521 -13.69 -39.41 -4.72
CA ARG A 521 -13.22 -40.73 -5.15
C ARG A 521 -14.19 -41.83 -4.76
N ALA A 522 -14.56 -41.89 -3.47
CA ALA A 522 -15.49 -42.89 -2.97
C ALA A 522 -16.86 -42.81 -3.65
N LEU A 523 -17.38 -41.59 -3.84
CA LEU A 523 -18.66 -41.38 -4.51
C LEU A 523 -18.60 -41.72 -6.00
N SER A 524 -17.49 -41.43 -6.69
CA SER A 524 -17.31 -41.80 -8.09
C SER A 524 -17.38 -43.31 -8.29
N ASP A 525 -16.69 -44.08 -7.47
CA ASP A 525 -16.69 -45.55 -7.54
C ASP A 525 -18.09 -46.11 -7.23
N ALA A 526 -18.74 -45.56 -6.22
CA ALA A 526 -20.11 -45.91 -5.84
C ALA A 526 -21.11 -45.60 -6.98
N LEU A 527 -20.97 -44.47 -7.67
CA LEU A 527 -21.83 -44.12 -8.80
C LEU A 527 -21.69 -45.12 -9.95
N TYR A 528 -20.47 -45.49 -10.35
CA TYR A 528 -20.28 -46.53 -11.37
C TYR A 528 -20.83 -47.89 -10.95
N LYS A 529 -20.70 -48.25 -9.67
CA LYS A 529 -21.31 -49.47 -9.15
C LYS A 529 -22.83 -49.43 -9.33
N LEU A 530 -23.47 -48.32 -8.97
CA LEU A 530 -24.92 -48.17 -9.09
C LEU A 530 -25.35 -48.10 -10.56
N GLU A 531 -24.56 -47.49 -11.43
CA GLU A 531 -24.82 -47.42 -12.88
C GLU A 531 -24.85 -48.82 -13.52
N GLY A 532 -24.03 -49.75 -13.01
CA GLY A 532 -24.08 -51.16 -13.38
C GLY A 532 -25.35 -51.89 -12.93
N ILE A 533 -26.16 -51.28 -12.05
CA ILE A 533 -27.44 -51.81 -11.56
C ILE A 533 -28.61 -51.09 -12.24
N ARG A 534 -28.57 -49.75 -12.32
CA ARG A 534 -29.59 -48.91 -12.95
C ARG A 534 -29.04 -47.55 -13.41
N PRO A 535 -29.71 -46.86 -14.34
CA PRO A 535 -29.30 -45.51 -14.74
C PRO A 535 -29.23 -44.55 -13.55
N VAL A 536 -28.17 -43.73 -13.53
CA VAL A 536 -27.93 -42.71 -12.50
C VAL A 536 -28.06 -41.31 -13.08
N ASN A 537 -28.55 -40.36 -12.28
CA ASN A 537 -28.63 -38.95 -12.65
C ASN A 537 -28.41 -38.05 -11.40
N SER A 538 -28.53 -36.73 -11.55
CA SER A 538 -28.28 -35.80 -10.44
C SER A 538 -29.14 -36.04 -9.21
N SER A 539 -30.40 -36.48 -9.33
CA SER A 539 -31.24 -36.75 -8.15
C SER A 539 -30.79 -37.99 -7.37
N THR A 540 -30.10 -38.93 -8.05
CA THR A 540 -29.55 -40.15 -7.44
C THR A 540 -28.53 -39.85 -6.35
N LEU A 541 -27.87 -38.68 -6.37
CA LEU A 541 -26.93 -38.26 -5.32
C LEU A 541 -27.57 -38.29 -3.92
N SER A 542 -28.88 -38.00 -3.82
CA SER A 542 -29.62 -38.01 -2.55
C SER A 542 -29.85 -39.39 -1.92
N GLU A 543 -29.53 -40.44 -2.67
CA GLU A 543 -29.71 -41.83 -2.25
C GLU A 543 -28.45 -42.40 -1.57
N PHE A 544 -27.31 -41.71 -1.67
CA PHE A 544 -26.04 -42.12 -1.07
C PHE A 544 -25.85 -41.56 0.34
N ASP A 545 -25.18 -42.36 1.16
CA ASP A 545 -24.74 -41.99 2.50
C ASP A 545 -23.21 -41.99 2.58
N LEU A 546 -22.67 -40.96 3.21
CA LEU A 546 -21.24 -40.67 3.29
C LEU A 546 -20.82 -40.49 4.75
N PHE A 547 -19.65 -41.01 5.12
CA PHE A 547 -19.08 -40.85 6.44
C PHE A 547 -17.59 -40.45 6.37
N ILE A 548 -17.19 -39.41 7.10
CA ILE A 548 -15.84 -38.83 7.05
C ILE A 548 -15.18 -38.94 8.42
N ARG A 549 -14.02 -39.60 8.47
CA ARG A 549 -13.18 -39.74 9.67
C ARG A 549 -11.87 -38.99 9.48
N ASN A 550 -11.45 -38.21 10.47
CA ASN A 550 -10.08 -37.67 10.51
C ASN A 550 -9.09 -38.57 11.26
N SER A 551 -7.83 -38.14 11.33
CA SER A 551 -6.75 -38.84 12.03
C SER A 551 -6.92 -38.99 13.54
N SER A 552 -7.88 -38.28 14.14
CA SER A 552 -8.17 -38.27 15.59
C SER A 552 -9.48 -38.98 15.95
N ASP A 553 -10.01 -39.80 15.04
CA ASP A 553 -11.27 -40.54 15.22
C ASP A 553 -12.48 -39.65 15.50
N LYS A 554 -12.46 -38.47 14.90
CA LYS A 554 -13.57 -37.52 14.89
C LYS A 554 -14.21 -37.46 13.52
N VAL A 555 -15.52 -37.23 13.54
CA VAL A 555 -16.32 -36.99 12.34
C VAL A 555 -15.97 -35.61 11.78
N MET A 556 -15.72 -35.50 10.49
CA MET A 556 -15.46 -34.22 9.84
C MET A 556 -16.62 -33.80 8.94
N GLN A 557 -16.81 -32.49 8.81
CA GLN A 557 -17.63 -31.92 7.75
C GLN A 557 -16.88 -31.95 6.41
N ARG A 558 -17.62 -31.95 5.31
CA ARG A 558 -17.08 -31.71 3.96
C ARG A 558 -16.43 -30.33 3.90
N CYS A 559 -15.37 -30.17 3.11
CA CYS A 559 -14.92 -28.83 2.75
C CYS A 559 -15.98 -28.13 1.85
N PRO A 560 -15.97 -26.79 1.73
CA PRO A 560 -16.91 -26.07 0.88
C PRO A 560 -16.96 -26.54 -0.58
N CYS A 561 -15.81 -26.91 -1.16
CA CYS A 561 -15.77 -27.41 -2.55
C CYS A 561 -16.48 -28.75 -2.68
N CYS A 562 -16.17 -29.71 -1.81
CA CYS A 562 -16.79 -31.05 -1.83
C CYS A 562 -18.26 -30.99 -1.45
N PHE A 563 -18.66 -30.05 -0.58
CA PHE A 563 -20.06 -29.82 -0.23
C PHE A 563 -20.89 -29.49 -1.47
N HIS A 564 -20.46 -28.53 -2.30
CA HIS A 564 -21.19 -28.17 -3.52
C HIS A 564 -21.12 -29.26 -4.60
N ILE A 565 -19.96 -29.90 -4.78
CA ILE A 565 -19.82 -30.98 -5.77
C ILE A 565 -20.72 -32.18 -5.43
N THR A 566 -20.85 -32.51 -4.14
CA THR A 566 -21.62 -33.67 -3.65
C THR A 566 -22.99 -33.28 -3.10
N GLN A 567 -23.52 -32.14 -3.52
CA GLN A 567 -24.81 -31.66 -3.07
C GLN A 567 -25.90 -32.71 -3.36
N GLY A 568 -26.72 -32.98 -2.33
CA GLY A 568 -27.68 -34.09 -2.30
C GLY A 568 -27.22 -35.27 -1.44
N VAL A 569 -25.94 -35.61 -1.44
CA VAL A 569 -25.42 -36.76 -0.66
C VAL A 569 -25.58 -36.51 0.84
N LYS A 570 -26.11 -37.52 1.55
CA LYS A 570 -26.32 -37.50 3.00
C LYS A 570 -24.99 -37.74 3.71
N VAL A 571 -24.71 -36.96 4.75
CA VAL A 571 -23.49 -37.11 5.55
C VAL A 571 -23.85 -37.57 6.94
N LEU A 572 -23.36 -38.73 7.35
CA LEU A 572 -23.60 -39.27 8.69
C LEU A 572 -22.81 -38.51 9.74
N GLY A 573 -23.49 -38.05 10.78
CA GLY A 573 -22.89 -37.40 11.94
C GLY A 573 -22.43 -35.96 11.71
N GLY A 574 -22.42 -35.46 10.47
CA GLY A 574 -22.24 -34.04 10.11
C GLY A 574 -23.58 -33.33 9.89
N LYS A 575 -23.58 -31.99 9.90
CA LYS A 575 -24.74 -31.17 9.54
C LYS A 575 -24.95 -31.01 8.03
#